data_AF-A0A5Q0TNB8-F1
#
_entry.id   AF-A0A5Q0TNB8-F1
#
_cell.length_a   1.000
_cell.length_b   1.000
_cell.length_c   1.000
_cell.angle_alpha   90.00
_cell.angle_beta   90.00
_cell.angle_gamma   90.00
#
_symmetry.space_group_name_H-M   'P 1'
#
loop_
_entity.id
_entity.type
_entity.pdbx_description
1 polymer ?
#
loop_
_entity_poly.entity_id
_entity_poly.type
_entity_poly.pdbx_seq_one_letter_code
_entity_poly.pdbx_strand_id
1 'polypeptide(L)'
;MILILNIKKCESEIRRLDTILTFCAQLKKAGFDISRDRVFDLNAPRQLEHTAYYHAQMMKQVCDHRPLLVVVVDEAQATAMADIYKDGGAHSVQVVDLVADI
;
A
#
# COMPACT_ATOMS: atom_id res chain seq x y z
N MET A 1 -2.24 6.88 9.69
CA MET A 1 -1.29 5.76 9.72
C MET A 1 -1.17 5.20 8.32
N ILE A 2 0.03 4.95 7.83
CA ILE A 2 0.27 4.45 6.48
C ILE A 2 0.95 3.11 6.59
N LEU A 3 0.40 2.13 5.88
CA LEU A 3 0.88 0.77 5.83
C LEU A 3 1.33 0.48 4.40
N ILE A 4 2.60 0.17 4.23
CA ILE A 4 3.19 -0.21 2.95
C ILE A 4 3.32 -1.73 2.96
N LEU A 5 2.54 -2.38 2.10
CA LEU A 5 2.59 -3.82 1.88
C LEU A 5 3.53 -4.12 0.72
N ASN A 6 4.70 -4.66 1.03
CA ASN A 6 5.67 -5.10 0.05
C ASN A 6 5.49 -6.59 -0.24
N ILE A 7 4.93 -6.92 -1.41
CA ILE A 7 4.67 -8.29 -1.83
C ILE A 7 5.85 -8.78 -2.68
N LYS A 8 6.82 -9.40 -2.02
CA LYS A 8 8.04 -9.92 -2.65
C LYS A 8 7.71 -11.12 -3.55
N LYS A 9 8.46 -11.23 -4.66
CA LYS A 9 8.40 -12.35 -5.63
C LYS A 9 7.02 -12.53 -6.29
N CYS A 10 6.22 -11.47 -6.38
CA CYS A 10 4.90 -11.53 -6.98
C CYS A 10 4.92 -11.24 -8.48
N GLU A 11 5.03 -12.29 -9.30
CA GLU A 11 5.09 -12.18 -10.76
C GLU A 11 3.70 -12.10 -11.43
N SER A 12 2.63 -12.42 -10.69
CA SER A 12 1.27 -12.50 -11.20
C SER A 12 0.36 -11.43 -10.59
N GLU A 13 -0.37 -10.70 -11.45
CA GLU A 13 -1.39 -9.73 -11.03
C GLU A 13 -2.53 -10.39 -10.22
N ILE A 14 -2.97 -11.58 -10.61
CA ILE A 14 -4.02 -12.32 -9.90
C ILE A 14 -3.55 -12.65 -8.48
N ARG A 15 -2.34 -13.19 -8.35
CA ARG A 15 -1.76 -13.52 -7.04
C ARG A 15 -1.57 -12.28 -6.17
N ARG A 16 -1.19 -11.15 -6.77
CA ARG A 16 -1.06 -9.87 -6.07
C ARG A 16 -2.40 -9.45 -5.49
N LEU A 17 -3.46 -9.48 -6.28
CA LEU A 17 -4.81 -9.14 -5.85
C LEU A 17 -5.29 -10.05 -4.72
N ASP A 18 -5.12 -11.37 -4.85
CA ASP A 18 -5.51 -12.34 -3.82
C ASP A 18 -4.76 -12.12 -2.50
N THR A 19 -3.46 -11.80 -2.58
CA THR A 19 -2.64 -11.48 -1.41
C THR A 19 -3.13 -10.20 -0.72
N ILE A 20 -3.42 -9.14 -1.49
CA ILE A 20 -3.98 -7.89 -0.97
C ILE A 20 -5.31 -8.13 -0.28
N LEU A 21 -6.23 -8.86 -0.91
CA LEU A 21 -7.55 -9.16 -0.35
C LEU A 21 -7.45 -9.98 0.95
N THR A 22 -6.56 -10.97 0.97
CA THR A 22 -6.30 -11.81 2.14
C THR A 22 -5.75 -10.97 3.29
N PHE A 23 -4.77 -10.12 3.02
CA PHE A 23 -4.18 -9.22 4.01
C PHE A 23 -5.21 -8.24 4.58
N CYS A 24 -6.02 -7.60 3.73
CA CYS A 24 -7.11 -6.72 4.16
C CYS A 24 -8.14 -7.47 5.04
N ALA A 25 -8.45 -8.72 4.72
CA ALA A 25 -9.34 -9.54 5.54
C ALA A 25 -8.74 -9.87 6.92
N GLN A 26 -7.42 -10.11 6.99
CA GLN A 26 -6.71 -10.32 8.26
C GLN A 26 -6.67 -9.05 9.12
N LEU A 27 -6.39 -7.89 8.51
CA LEU A 27 -6.46 -6.60 9.20
C LEU A 27 -7.84 -6.35 9.80
N LYS A 28 -8.89 -6.61 9.02
CA LYS A 28 -10.28 -6.49 9.48
C LYS A 28 -10.57 -7.40 10.68
N LYS A 29 -10.08 -8.64 10.66
CA LYS A 29 -10.20 -9.57 11.80
C LYS A 29 -9.44 -9.08 13.04
N ALA A 30 -8.33 -8.37 12.86
CA ALA A 30 -7.56 -7.75 13.94
C ALA A 30 -8.16 -6.41 14.43
N GLY A 31 -9.30 -5.98 13.89
CA GLY A 31 -9.97 -4.72 14.27
C GLY A 31 -9.53 -3.49 13.47
N PHE A 32 -8.71 -3.67 12.44
CA PHE A 32 -8.30 -2.60 11.54
C PHE A 32 -9.13 -2.62 10.27
N ASP A 33 -10.07 -1.67 10.11
CA ASP A 33 -10.86 -1.53 8.90
C ASP A 33 -10.19 -0.56 7.90
N ILE A 34 -9.75 -1.09 6.76
CA ILE A 34 -9.22 -0.30 5.65
C ILE A 34 -10.25 -0.32 4.52
N SER A 35 -10.83 0.84 4.25
CA SER A 35 -11.77 1.01 3.14
C SER A 35 -11.07 0.76 1.79
N ARG A 36 -11.78 0.14 0.84
CA ARG A 36 -11.20 -0.24 -0.47
C ARG A 36 -10.66 0.94 -1.28
N ASP A 37 -11.25 2.13 -1.12
CA ASP A 37 -10.80 3.40 -1.71
C ASP A 37 -9.49 3.94 -1.11
N ARG A 38 -8.96 3.26 -0.08
CA ARG A 38 -7.70 3.56 0.59
C ARG A 38 -6.65 2.46 0.38
N VAL A 39 -6.85 1.61 -0.63
CA VAL A 39 -5.88 0.59 -1.06
C VAL A 39 -5.32 1.00 -2.41
N PHE A 40 -4.02 1.27 -2.46
CA PHE A 40 -3.34 1.75 -3.66
C PHE A 40 -2.28 0.74 -4.10
N ASP A 41 -2.59 -0.02 -5.15
CA ASP A 41 -1.65 -0.95 -5.79
C ASP A 41 -0.84 -0.22 -6.88
N LEU A 42 0.41 0.13 -6.56
CA LEU A 42 1.29 0.86 -7.49
C LEU A 42 1.77 0.00 -8.66
N ASN A 43 1.48 -1.31 -8.64
CA ASN A 43 1.88 -2.26 -9.66
C ASN A 43 0.70 -2.73 -10.51
N ALA A 44 -0.51 -2.19 -10.30
CA ALA A 44 -1.63 -2.46 -11.18
C ALA A 44 -1.41 -1.81 -12.57
N PRO A 45 -1.80 -2.48 -13.67
CA PRO A 45 -1.70 -1.91 -15.01
C PRO A 45 -2.40 -0.54 -15.06
N ARG A 46 -1.74 0.48 -15.64
CA ARG A 46 -2.19 1.90 -15.75
C ARG A 46 -1.99 2.80 -14.52
N GLN A 47 -1.35 2.32 -13.45
CA GLN A 47 -1.08 3.15 -12.26
C GLN A 47 0.10 4.11 -12.44
N LEU A 48 1.12 3.73 -13.24
CA LEU A 48 2.30 4.57 -13.52
C LEU A 48 1.96 5.94 -14.12
N GLU A 49 0.94 6.00 -14.98
CA GLU A 49 0.44 7.24 -15.60
C GLU A 49 -0.27 8.17 -14.58
N HIS A 50 -0.59 7.65 -13.40
CA HIS A 50 -1.35 8.34 -12.36
C HIS A 50 -0.53 8.62 -11.10
N THR A 51 0.78 8.40 -11.10
CA THR A 51 1.65 8.55 -9.91
C THR A 51 1.46 9.92 -9.23
N ALA A 52 1.35 11.01 -10.00
CA ALA A 52 1.09 12.35 -9.47
C ALA A 52 -0.35 12.53 -8.91
N TYR A 53 -1.34 11.92 -9.56
CA TYR A 53 -2.74 11.91 -9.11
C TYR A 53 -2.89 11.13 -7.80
N TYR A 54 -2.25 9.97 -7.72
CA TYR A 54 -2.18 9.16 -6.52
C TYR A 54 -1.43 9.91 -5.42
N HIS A 55 -0.32 10.59 -5.71
CA HIS A 55 0.38 11.40 -4.72
C HIS A 55 -0.55 12.43 -4.06
N ALA A 56 -1.35 13.17 -4.85
CA ALA A 56 -2.30 14.14 -4.29
C ALA A 56 -3.40 13.49 -3.43
N GLN A 57 -3.98 12.38 -3.88
CA GLN A 57 -5.02 11.65 -3.13
C GLN A 57 -4.44 11.02 -1.85
N MET A 58 -3.26 10.39 -1.95
CA MET A 58 -2.57 9.75 -0.85
C MET A 58 -2.18 10.80 0.20
N MET A 59 -1.60 11.95 -0.20
CA MET A 59 -1.29 13.07 0.70
C MET A 59 -2.54 13.66 1.37
N LYS A 60 -3.65 13.81 0.65
CA LYS A 60 -4.93 14.24 1.24
C LYS A 60 -5.43 13.26 2.32
N GLN A 61 -5.21 11.97 2.10
CA GLN A 61 -5.59 10.90 3.03
C GLN A 61 -4.62 10.75 4.22
N VAL A 62 -3.39 11.28 4.14
CA VAL A 62 -2.48 11.33 5.30
C VAL A 62 -3.05 12.21 6.41
N CYS A 63 -3.76 13.28 6.04
CA CYS A 63 -4.29 14.28 6.96
C CYS A 63 -5.62 13.91 7.63
N ASP A 64 -6.30 12.85 7.18
CA ASP A 64 -7.65 12.49 7.69
C ASP A 64 -7.64 11.38 8.77
N HIS A 65 -6.45 11.06 9.31
CA HIS A 65 -6.19 10.09 10.38
C HIS A 65 -6.65 8.65 10.13
N ARG A 66 -7.22 8.32 8.97
CA ARG A 66 -7.63 6.97 8.62
C ARG A 66 -6.44 6.16 8.07
N PRO A 67 -6.45 4.82 8.20
CA PRO A 67 -5.37 3.98 7.68
C PRO A 67 -5.35 3.98 6.15
N LEU A 68 -4.16 4.09 5.57
CA LEU A 68 -3.88 4.00 4.13
C LEU A 68 -3.05 2.75 3.86
N LEU A 69 -3.43 1.94 2.87
CA LEU A 69 -2.65 0.78 2.42
C LEU A 69 -2.05 1.06 1.05
N VAL A 70 -0.73 0.97 0.95
CA VAL A 70 0.04 1.15 -0.28
C VAL A 70 0.72 -0.17 -0.61
N VAL A 71 0.53 -0.69 -1.81
CA VAL A 71 1.04 -2.00 -2.22
C VAL A 71 2.14 -1.82 -3.26
N VAL A 72 3.27 -2.46 -2.98
CA VAL A 72 4.49 -2.46 -3.80
C VAL A 72 4.98 -3.90 -3.97
N VAL A 73 5.82 -4.16 -4.98
CA VAL A 73 6.37 -5.52 -5.24
C VAL A 73 7.90 -5.57 -5.19
N ASP A 74 8.53 -4.44 -4.86
CA ASP A 74 9.97 -4.29 -4.81
C ASP A 74 10.41 -3.45 -3.59
N GLU A 75 11.57 -3.78 -3.04
CA GLU A 75 12.12 -3.18 -1.82
C GLU A 75 12.57 -1.72 -2.03
N ALA A 76 13.10 -1.40 -3.21
CA ALA A 76 13.45 -0.01 -3.53
C ALA A 76 12.17 0.85 -3.61
N GLN A 77 11.09 0.30 -4.18
CA GLN A 77 9.80 0.98 -4.22
C GLN A 77 9.21 1.17 -2.80
N ALA A 78 9.30 0.16 -1.93
CA ALA A 78 8.85 0.26 -0.54
C ALA A 78 9.59 1.36 0.23
N THR A 79 10.92 1.42 0.06
CA THR A 79 11.77 2.43 0.69
C THR A 79 11.43 3.83 0.19
N ALA A 80 11.36 4.02 -1.13
CA ALA A 80 11.01 5.31 -1.74
C ALA A 80 9.64 5.80 -1.27
N MET A 81 8.63 4.92 -1.18
CA MET A 81 7.32 5.29 -0.66
C MET A 81 7.38 5.67 0.82
N ALA A 82 8.12 4.92 1.63
CA ALA A 82 8.24 5.21 3.05
C ALA A 82 8.82 6.60 3.31
N ASP A 83 9.83 7.00 2.53
CA ASP A 83 10.46 8.31 2.63
C ASP A 83 9.50 9.43 2.21
N ILE A 84 8.83 9.29 1.05
CA ILE A 84 7.82 10.25 0.58
C ILE A 84 6.76 10.51 1.64
N TYR A 85 6.28 9.46 2.31
CA TYR A 85 5.23 9.61 3.32
C TYR A 85 5.71 10.25 4.61
N LYS A 86 6.93 9.92 5.07
CA LYS A 86 7.53 10.58 6.23
C LYS A 86 7.73 12.07 5.96
N ASP A 87 8.26 12.41 4.79
CA ASP A 87 8.48 13.81 4.38
C ASP A 87 7.16 14.56 4.19
N GLY A 88 6.12 13.86 3.73
CA GLY A 88 4.75 14.38 3.59
C GLY A 88 4.00 14.60 4.91
N GLY A 89 4.62 14.35 6.07
CA GLY A 89 4.01 14.60 7.38
C GLY A 89 3.14 13.45 7.91
N ALA A 90 3.32 12.23 7.39
CA ALA A 90 2.65 11.07 7.95
C ALA A 90 3.10 10.81 9.39
N HIS A 91 2.14 10.73 10.30
CA HIS A 91 2.41 10.48 11.73
C HIS A 91 3.02 9.11 12.01
N SER A 92 2.76 8.13 11.15
CA SER A 92 3.26 6.77 11.28
C SER A 92 3.25 6.08 9.91
N VAL A 93 4.39 5.51 9.55
CA VAL A 93 4.62 4.72 8.34
C VAL A 93 5.19 3.38 8.75
N GLN A 94 4.53 2.29 8.36
CA GLN A 94 4.97 0.92 8.63
C GLN A 94 5.13 0.18 7.32
N VAL A 95 6.21 -0.60 7.19
CA VAL A 95 6.45 -1.48 6.05
C VAL A 95 6.23 -2.92 6.51
N VAL A 96 5.42 -3.67 5.77
CA VAL A 96 5.14 -5.08 6.00
C VAL A 96 5.57 -5.84 4.77
N ASP A 97 6.54 -6.73 4.95
CA ASP A 97 6.96 -7.65 3.91
C ASP A 97 6.08 -8.90 3.92
N LEU A 98 5.50 -9.22 2.76
CA LEU A 98 4.87 -10.50 2.50
C LEU A 98 5.64 -11.19 1.38
N VAL A 99 5.88 -12.49 1.54
CA VAL A 99 6.31 -13.35 0.45
C VAL A 99 5.05 -13.97 -0.13
N ALA A 100 4.78 -13.72 -1.41
CA ALA A 100 3.76 -14.49 -2.10
C ALA A 100 4.29 -15.93 -2.23
N ASP A 101 3.73 -16.87 -1.46
CA ASP A 101 4.12 -18.28 -1.55
C ASP A 101 3.98 -18.76 -3.03
N ILE A 102 5.03 -19.44 -3.51
CA ILE A 102 5.21 -19.89 -4.90
C ILE A 102 4.22 -21.01 -5.23
#